data_AF-A0A6J5F4Z3-F1
#
_entry.id   AF-A0A6J5F4Z3-F1
#
_cell.length_a   1.000
_cell.length_b   1.000
_cell.length_c   1.000
_cell.angle_alpha   90.00
_cell.angle_beta   90.00
_cell.angle_gamma   90.00
#
_symmetry.space_group_name_H-M   'P 1'
#
loop_
_entity.id
_entity.type
_entity.pdbx_description
1 polymer ?
#
loop_
_entity_poly.entity_id
_entity_poly.type
_entity_poly.pdbx_seq_one_letter_code
_entity_poly.pdbx_strand_id
1 'polypeptide(L)'
;MIALTVRSREERLAIPRSIQKAIAPVLSAKLSYLQEACAFAFGVSKDASLVAAIDAGKTFGREDFSLLRFVERYTALSGDRFGAEACALAIDDITLQIEIDRYSEVRQRHDRYLDLAYGIRVRVDGLSADARAETPIFALPDAFGGAAGGIGIRVASNHDHKFAGEYPISAKRNAELLTAKLVEGKWAGAAYIDLPYDGADDARAIGSVKAALARAIVPVIDPWVRCSIFRPDGYSDRVWRVHLSLGSTARAALGGSTLVFDLPQHQQRFFRPDTGFLFDLNPEIGVHKGRFMDSQWLANMQSNGVSEAENEVPIGELRAMLIRNVNIALGRK
;
A
#
# COMPACT_ATOMS: atom_id res chain seq x y z
N MET A 1 -15.31 1.54 -13.79
CA MET A 1 -15.55 0.40 -12.88
C MET A 1 -15.41 -0.93 -13.61
N ILE A 2 -14.59 -1.85 -13.09
CA ILE A 2 -14.40 -3.20 -13.66
C ILE A 2 -15.61 -4.07 -13.34
N ALA A 3 -16.20 -4.71 -14.36
CA ALA A 3 -17.34 -5.60 -14.19
C ALA A 3 -16.92 -6.93 -13.56
N LEU A 4 -17.30 -7.16 -12.31
CA LEU A 4 -17.06 -8.43 -11.58
C LEU A 4 -18.21 -9.40 -11.82
N THR A 5 -18.37 -9.84 -13.06
CA THR A 5 -19.37 -10.83 -13.44
C THR A 5 -18.72 -11.83 -14.38
N VAL A 6 -18.95 -13.12 -14.13
CA VAL A 6 -18.37 -14.21 -14.92
C VAL A 6 -19.46 -15.20 -15.30
N ARG A 7 -19.91 -15.11 -16.55
CA ARG A 7 -20.88 -16.01 -17.19
C ARG A 7 -20.26 -16.77 -18.35
N SER A 8 -19.10 -16.34 -18.82
CA SER A 8 -18.39 -16.94 -19.94
C SER A 8 -16.87 -16.91 -19.72
N ARG A 9 -16.15 -17.71 -20.52
CA ARG A 9 -14.68 -17.70 -20.53
C ARG A 9 -14.11 -16.35 -20.97
N GLU A 10 -14.84 -15.58 -21.78
CA GLU A 10 -14.45 -14.25 -22.22
C GLU A 10 -14.53 -13.24 -21.07
N GLU A 11 -15.65 -13.22 -20.35
CA GLU A 11 -15.84 -12.35 -19.18
C GLU A 11 -14.80 -12.65 -18.09
N ARG A 12 -14.50 -13.94 -17.85
CA ARG A 12 -13.42 -14.38 -16.97
C ARG A 12 -12.07 -13.74 -17.32
N LEU A 13 -11.74 -13.64 -18.61
CA LEU A 13 -10.47 -13.06 -19.09
C LEU A 13 -10.48 -11.54 -19.10
N ALA A 14 -11.65 -10.91 -19.23
CA ALA A 14 -11.80 -9.46 -19.27
C ALA A 14 -11.39 -8.82 -17.93
N ILE A 15 -11.74 -9.44 -16.79
CA ILE A 15 -11.41 -8.94 -15.45
C ILE A 15 -9.89 -8.75 -15.25
N PRO A 16 -9.04 -9.80 -15.31
CA PRO A 16 -7.62 -9.66 -15.07
C PRO A 16 -6.91 -8.80 -16.12
N ARG A 17 -7.40 -8.77 -17.38
CA ARG A 17 -6.88 -7.85 -18.41
C ARG A 17 -7.18 -6.39 -18.09
N SER A 18 -8.39 -6.11 -17.58
CA SER A 18 -8.79 -4.76 -17.18
C SER A 18 -7.97 -4.27 -15.99
N ILE A 19 -7.75 -5.13 -14.98
CA ILE A 19 -6.87 -4.82 -13.84
C ILE A 19 -5.46 -4.53 -14.35
N GLN A 20 -4.89 -5.42 -15.17
CA GLN A 20 -3.53 -5.25 -15.71
C GLN A 20 -3.39 -3.92 -16.47
N LYS A 21 -4.35 -3.57 -17.32
CA LYS A 21 -4.36 -2.32 -18.08
C LYS A 21 -4.43 -1.10 -17.16
N ALA A 22 -5.25 -1.16 -16.11
CA ALA A 22 -5.45 -0.05 -15.19
C ALA A 22 -4.18 0.29 -14.38
N ILE A 23 -3.39 -0.71 -14.00
CA ILE A 23 -2.18 -0.50 -13.18
C ILE A 23 -0.88 -0.39 -13.99
N ALA A 24 -0.89 -0.78 -15.27
CA ALA A 24 0.27 -0.75 -16.16
C ALA A 24 1.08 0.57 -16.18
N PRO A 25 0.46 1.77 -16.01
CA PRO A 25 1.21 3.03 -15.97
C PRO A 25 2.21 3.15 -14.80
N VAL A 26 2.02 2.39 -13.72
CA VAL A 26 2.80 2.51 -12.48
C VAL A 26 3.43 1.21 -12.01
N LEU A 27 2.82 0.06 -12.32
CA LEU A 27 3.26 -1.26 -11.87
C LEU A 27 3.05 -2.31 -12.97
N SER A 28 3.95 -3.29 -13.02
CA SER A 28 3.78 -4.47 -13.86
C SER A 28 3.05 -5.56 -13.08
N ALA A 29 2.06 -6.18 -13.71
CA ALA A 29 1.36 -7.34 -13.18
C ALA A 29 1.33 -8.46 -14.20
N LYS A 30 1.67 -9.68 -13.75
CA LYS A 30 1.60 -10.87 -14.60
C LYS A 30 0.15 -11.30 -14.74
N LEU A 31 -0.32 -11.41 -15.99
CA LEU A 31 -1.70 -11.76 -16.27
C LEU A 31 -2.09 -13.13 -15.68
N SER A 32 -1.19 -14.11 -15.71
CA SER A 32 -1.43 -15.43 -15.11
C SER A 32 -1.64 -15.38 -13.59
N TYR A 33 -0.94 -14.49 -12.89
CA TYR A 33 -1.14 -14.30 -11.45
C TYR A 33 -2.47 -13.60 -11.16
N LEU A 34 -2.87 -12.65 -12.00
CA LEU A 34 -4.18 -12.00 -11.89
C LEU A 34 -5.32 -13.01 -12.14
N GLN A 35 -5.19 -13.90 -13.11
CA GLN A 35 -6.16 -14.97 -13.38
C GLN A 35 -6.33 -15.89 -12.17
N GLU A 36 -5.23 -16.41 -11.62
CA GLU A 36 -5.24 -17.25 -10.42
C GLU A 36 -5.80 -16.53 -9.19
N ALA A 37 -5.46 -15.25 -9.01
CA ALA A 37 -6.00 -14.44 -7.92
C ALA A 37 -7.50 -14.17 -8.07
N CYS A 38 -7.99 -13.87 -9.29
CA CYS A 38 -9.41 -13.69 -9.55
C CYS A 38 -10.18 -15.00 -9.29
N ALA A 39 -9.67 -16.14 -9.72
CA ALA A 39 -10.29 -17.44 -9.46
C ALA A 39 -10.41 -17.71 -7.95
N PHE A 40 -9.35 -17.44 -7.20
CA PHE A 40 -9.36 -17.57 -5.75
C PHE A 40 -10.32 -16.60 -5.05
N ALA A 41 -10.46 -15.39 -5.59
CA ALA A 41 -11.41 -14.39 -5.12
C ALA A 41 -12.87 -14.80 -5.32
N PHE A 42 -13.20 -15.46 -6.45
CA PHE A 42 -14.51 -16.07 -6.72
C PHE A 42 -14.76 -17.39 -5.98
N GLY A 43 -13.86 -17.77 -5.08
CA GLY A 43 -14.06 -18.91 -4.19
C GLY A 43 -13.57 -20.26 -4.70
N VAL A 44 -12.94 -20.34 -5.87
CA VAL A 44 -12.39 -21.58 -6.43
C VAL A 44 -10.87 -21.62 -6.32
N SER A 45 -10.26 -22.81 -6.27
CA SER A 45 -8.84 -22.95 -5.91
C SER A 45 -7.85 -22.52 -7.00
N LYS A 46 -8.21 -22.66 -8.27
CA LYS A 46 -7.37 -22.39 -9.46
C LYS A 46 -8.19 -21.85 -10.62
N ASP A 47 -7.54 -21.19 -11.59
CA ASP A 47 -8.22 -20.69 -12.79
C ASP A 47 -8.87 -21.81 -13.61
N ALA A 48 -8.23 -22.97 -13.69
CA ALA A 48 -8.80 -24.15 -14.34
C ALA A 48 -10.12 -24.62 -13.69
N SER A 49 -10.25 -24.50 -12.37
CA SER A 49 -11.48 -24.82 -11.65
C SER A 49 -12.58 -23.81 -11.92
N LEU A 50 -12.22 -22.53 -12.11
CA LEU A 50 -13.17 -21.50 -12.53
C LEU A 50 -13.71 -21.80 -13.93
N VAL A 51 -12.83 -22.17 -14.86
CA VAL A 51 -13.20 -22.57 -16.23
C VAL A 51 -14.16 -23.76 -16.21
N ALA A 52 -13.84 -24.82 -15.47
CA ALA A 52 -14.71 -25.99 -15.37
C ALA A 52 -16.08 -25.66 -14.76
N ALA A 53 -16.15 -24.77 -13.77
CA ALA A 53 -17.40 -24.32 -13.18
C ALA A 53 -18.28 -23.54 -14.19
N ILE A 54 -17.67 -22.67 -14.99
CA ILE A 54 -18.36 -21.93 -16.06
C ILE A 54 -18.89 -22.89 -17.12
N ASP A 55 -18.08 -23.87 -17.56
CA ASP A 55 -18.49 -24.87 -18.55
C ASP A 55 -19.65 -25.75 -18.03
N ALA A 56 -19.74 -25.94 -16.71
CA ALA A 56 -20.86 -26.60 -16.05
C ALA A 56 -22.10 -25.70 -15.84
N GLY A 57 -22.09 -24.45 -16.35
CA GLY A 57 -23.20 -23.51 -16.29
C GLY A 57 -23.25 -22.65 -15.02
N LYS A 58 -22.23 -22.70 -14.15
CA LYS A 58 -22.17 -21.82 -12.97
C LYS A 58 -21.80 -20.40 -13.37
N THR A 59 -22.51 -19.43 -12.80
CA THR A 59 -22.22 -18.00 -12.92
C THR A 59 -21.69 -17.45 -11.60
N PHE A 60 -20.93 -16.36 -11.67
CA PHE A 60 -20.38 -15.67 -10.51
C PHE A 60 -20.68 -14.17 -10.60
N GLY A 61 -21.12 -13.60 -9.49
CA GLY A 61 -21.41 -12.18 -9.33
C GLY A 61 -20.36 -11.44 -8.49
N ARG A 62 -20.59 -10.15 -8.26
CA ARG A 62 -19.70 -9.29 -7.46
C ARG A 62 -19.68 -9.73 -5.99
N GLU A 63 -20.81 -10.21 -5.51
CA GLU A 63 -21.03 -10.76 -4.17
C GLU A 63 -20.21 -12.03 -3.89
N ASP A 64 -19.83 -12.77 -4.93
CA ASP A 64 -18.96 -13.94 -4.81
C ASP A 64 -17.47 -13.56 -4.75
N PHE A 65 -17.12 -12.31 -5.06
CA PHE A 65 -15.73 -11.86 -5.19
C PHE A 65 -15.21 -11.27 -3.89
N SER A 66 -14.29 -11.98 -3.22
CA SER A 66 -13.58 -11.45 -2.06
C SER A 66 -12.29 -10.74 -2.46
N LEU A 67 -12.25 -9.41 -2.26
CA LEU A 67 -11.05 -8.59 -2.42
C LEU A 67 -9.91 -9.05 -1.49
N LEU A 68 -10.23 -9.50 -0.28
CA LEU A 68 -9.22 -9.97 0.68
C LEU A 68 -8.53 -11.23 0.15
N ARG A 69 -9.31 -12.22 -0.31
CA ARG A 69 -8.80 -13.44 -0.95
C ARG A 69 -7.99 -13.14 -2.21
N PHE A 70 -8.44 -12.18 -3.02
CA PHE A 70 -7.71 -11.70 -4.19
C PHE A 70 -6.31 -11.20 -3.81
N VAL A 71 -6.23 -10.26 -2.86
CA VAL A 71 -4.95 -9.64 -2.44
C VAL A 71 -4.03 -10.69 -1.83
N GLU A 72 -4.54 -11.59 -1.00
CA GLU A 72 -3.75 -12.68 -0.40
C GLU A 72 -3.16 -13.61 -1.46
N ARG A 73 -3.99 -14.08 -2.41
CA ARG A 73 -3.53 -14.98 -3.46
C ARG A 73 -2.53 -14.30 -4.38
N TYR A 74 -2.79 -13.07 -4.80
CA TYR A 74 -1.86 -12.35 -5.68
C TYR A 74 -0.53 -12.07 -4.97
N THR A 75 -0.56 -11.72 -3.68
CA THR A 75 0.66 -11.54 -2.87
C THR A 75 1.47 -12.82 -2.82
N ALA A 76 0.83 -13.97 -2.55
CA ALA A 76 1.52 -15.26 -2.49
C ALA A 76 2.18 -15.66 -3.82
N LEU A 77 1.62 -15.25 -4.96
CA LEU A 77 2.15 -15.54 -6.28
C LEU A 77 3.26 -14.58 -6.72
N SER A 78 3.13 -13.30 -6.37
CA SER A 78 4.01 -12.23 -6.85
C SER A 78 5.13 -11.83 -5.89
N GLY A 79 4.96 -12.09 -4.59
CA GLY A 79 5.80 -11.52 -3.53
C GLY A 79 5.58 -10.02 -3.30
N ASP A 80 4.62 -9.38 -3.99
CA ASP A 80 4.39 -7.93 -3.95
C ASP A 80 3.00 -7.60 -3.40
N ARG A 81 2.90 -7.48 -2.08
CA ARG A 81 1.64 -7.14 -1.38
C ARG A 81 1.09 -5.79 -1.81
N PHE A 82 1.95 -4.78 -1.95
CA PHE A 82 1.51 -3.45 -2.34
C PHE A 82 1.04 -3.41 -3.80
N GLY A 83 1.66 -4.20 -4.68
CA GLY A 83 1.14 -4.43 -6.03
C GLY A 83 -0.23 -5.14 -6.03
N ALA A 84 -0.44 -6.10 -5.13
CA ALA A 84 -1.73 -6.75 -4.93
C ALA A 84 -2.83 -5.76 -4.50
N GLU A 85 -2.50 -4.86 -3.58
CA GLU A 85 -3.41 -3.79 -3.11
C GLU A 85 -3.71 -2.79 -4.22
N ALA A 86 -2.72 -2.43 -5.06
CA ALA A 86 -2.95 -1.57 -6.22
C ALA A 86 -3.92 -2.21 -7.22
N CYS A 87 -3.82 -3.52 -7.42
CA CYS A 87 -4.76 -4.28 -8.25
C CYS A 87 -6.17 -4.29 -7.64
N ALA A 88 -6.29 -4.40 -6.31
CA ALA A 88 -7.57 -4.34 -5.62
C ALA A 88 -8.22 -2.95 -5.72
N LEU A 89 -7.45 -1.87 -5.62
CA LEU A 89 -7.95 -0.51 -5.85
C LEU A 89 -8.48 -0.32 -7.28
N ALA A 90 -7.80 -0.89 -8.28
CA ALA A 90 -8.27 -0.83 -9.67
C ALA A 90 -9.63 -1.51 -9.89
N ILE A 91 -9.94 -2.56 -9.11
CA ILE A 91 -11.27 -3.20 -9.12
C ILE A 91 -12.35 -2.23 -8.62
N ASP A 92 -12.00 -1.38 -7.65
CA ASP A 92 -12.84 -0.30 -7.13
C ASP A 92 -12.73 1.01 -7.93
N ASP A 93 -12.17 0.96 -9.16
CA ASP A 93 -12.00 2.10 -10.08
C ASP A 93 -11.06 3.20 -9.57
N ILE A 94 -10.27 2.90 -8.54
CA ILE A 94 -9.26 3.80 -7.99
C ILE A 94 -7.92 3.48 -8.64
N THR A 95 -7.31 4.48 -9.29
CA THR A 95 -6.03 4.32 -9.99
C THR A 95 -5.07 5.44 -9.66
N LEU A 96 -3.77 5.18 -9.85
CA LEU A 96 -2.70 6.13 -9.60
C LEU A 96 -2.04 6.52 -10.92
N GLN A 97 -1.95 7.83 -11.17
CA GLN A 97 -1.19 8.40 -12.27
C GLN A 97 0.07 9.06 -11.73
N ILE A 98 1.23 8.71 -12.31
CA ILE A 98 2.53 9.27 -11.93
C ILE A 98 3.22 9.78 -13.20
N GLU A 99 3.30 11.10 -13.31
CA GLU A 99 4.05 11.81 -14.34
C GLU A 99 5.43 12.19 -13.79
N ILE A 100 6.47 11.91 -14.57
CA ILE A 100 7.86 12.21 -14.21
C ILE A 100 8.49 12.88 -15.42
N ASP A 101 8.91 14.12 -15.24
CA ASP A 101 9.44 14.97 -16.30
C ASP A 101 10.86 15.41 -15.94
N ARG A 102 11.82 15.21 -16.85
CA ARG A 102 13.19 15.70 -16.64
C ARG A 102 13.17 17.22 -16.58
N TYR A 103 13.85 17.79 -15.58
CA TYR A 103 13.99 19.24 -15.53
C TYR A 103 14.84 19.78 -16.70
N SER A 104 14.56 21.01 -17.11
CA SER A 104 15.35 21.72 -18.12
C SER A 104 16.83 21.78 -17.74
N GLU A 105 17.74 21.79 -18.71
CA GLU A 105 19.20 21.89 -18.52
C GLU A 105 19.62 22.97 -17.50
N VAL A 106 19.00 24.16 -17.56
CA VAL A 106 19.28 25.26 -16.61
C VAL A 106 18.99 24.88 -15.16
N ARG A 107 17.95 24.07 -14.93
CA ARG A 107 17.49 23.63 -13.61
C ARG A 107 18.22 22.37 -13.13
N GLN A 108 18.88 21.63 -14.03
CA GLN A 108 19.75 20.50 -13.66
C GLN A 108 20.97 20.98 -12.87
N ARG A 109 21.47 22.19 -13.16
CA ARG A 109 22.64 22.77 -12.47
C ARG A 109 23.82 21.78 -12.45
N HIS A 110 24.18 21.27 -13.64
CA HIS A 110 25.37 20.42 -13.85
C HIS A 110 26.68 21.09 -13.41
N ASP A 111 26.67 22.40 -13.15
CA ASP A 111 27.76 23.13 -12.49
C ASP A 111 27.94 22.75 -11.00
N ARG A 112 26.93 22.16 -10.37
CA ARG A 112 26.87 21.88 -8.92
C ARG A 112 26.52 20.44 -8.57
N TYR A 113 25.73 19.78 -9.41
CA TYR A 113 25.18 18.47 -9.11
C TYR A 113 25.51 17.47 -10.22
N LEU A 114 25.77 16.23 -9.82
CA LEU A 114 26.07 15.11 -10.70
C LEU A 114 24.85 14.23 -10.97
N ASP A 115 23.78 14.39 -10.19
CA ASP A 115 22.54 13.65 -10.38
C ASP A 115 21.61 14.34 -11.38
N LEU A 116 20.78 13.54 -12.04
CA LEU A 116 19.70 14.04 -12.89
C LEU A 116 18.46 14.30 -12.04
N ALA A 117 17.94 15.51 -12.14
CA ALA A 117 16.75 15.95 -11.42
C ALA A 117 15.49 15.90 -12.29
N TYR A 118 14.42 15.36 -11.71
CA TYR A 118 13.10 15.20 -12.33
C TYR A 118 12.02 15.82 -11.46
N GLY A 119 11.02 16.41 -12.08
CA GLY A 119 9.78 16.79 -11.42
C GLY A 119 8.82 15.61 -11.41
N ILE A 120 8.14 15.39 -10.27
CA ILE A 120 7.14 14.35 -10.14
C ILE A 120 5.79 14.97 -9.81
N ARG A 121 4.76 14.49 -10.51
CA ARG A 121 3.36 14.81 -10.23
C ARG A 121 2.57 13.52 -10.12
N VAL A 122 1.85 13.38 -9.00
CA VAL A 122 1.01 12.22 -8.70
C VAL A 122 -0.42 12.67 -8.54
N ARG A 123 -1.34 11.89 -9.13
CA ARG A 123 -2.78 12.06 -8.98
C ARG A 123 -3.45 10.72 -8.73
N VAL A 124 -4.38 10.69 -7.79
CA VAL A 124 -5.25 9.55 -7.53
C VAL A 124 -6.61 9.81 -8.19
N ASP A 125 -6.99 8.93 -9.10
CA ASP A 125 -8.28 8.95 -9.78
C ASP A 125 -9.27 8.00 -9.10
N GLY A 126 -10.57 8.24 -9.26
CA GLY A 126 -11.62 7.38 -8.70
C GLY A 126 -11.99 7.61 -7.22
N LEU A 127 -11.30 8.52 -6.53
CA LEU A 127 -11.65 8.88 -5.14
C LEU A 127 -13.02 9.57 -5.05
N SER A 128 -13.80 9.19 -4.04
CA SER A 128 -14.99 9.92 -3.61
C SER A 128 -14.64 11.34 -3.13
N ALA A 129 -15.64 12.22 -3.01
CA ALA A 129 -15.44 13.57 -2.50
C ALA A 129 -14.83 13.57 -1.08
N ASP A 130 -15.35 12.73 -0.19
CA ASP A 130 -14.86 12.59 1.19
C ASP A 130 -13.42 12.07 1.21
N ALA A 131 -13.11 11.02 0.45
CA ALA A 131 -11.75 10.48 0.38
C ALA A 131 -10.75 11.50 -0.22
N ARG A 132 -11.20 12.36 -1.13
CA ARG A 132 -10.37 13.42 -1.72
C ARG A 132 -10.12 14.56 -0.74
N ALA A 133 -11.09 14.89 0.12
CA ALA A 133 -10.93 15.92 1.15
C ALA A 133 -9.94 15.50 2.26
N GLU A 134 -9.70 14.21 2.42
CA GLU A 134 -8.70 13.71 3.34
C GLU A 134 -7.26 14.06 2.91
N THR A 135 -6.37 14.11 3.89
CA THR A 135 -4.95 14.45 3.70
C THR A 135 -4.06 13.31 4.21
N PRO A 136 -4.13 12.10 3.60
CA PRO A 136 -3.41 10.95 4.12
C PRO A 136 -1.89 11.16 4.06
N ILE A 137 -1.22 10.67 5.11
CA ILE A 137 0.22 10.82 5.33
C ILE A 137 0.91 9.51 4.96
N PHE A 138 2.03 9.59 4.26
CA PHE A 138 2.85 8.44 3.88
C PHE A 138 4.34 8.76 3.97
N ALA A 139 5.16 7.72 4.01
CA ALA A 139 6.61 7.84 3.96
C ALA A 139 7.07 7.75 2.49
N LEU A 140 7.88 8.70 2.06
CA LEU A 140 8.54 8.62 0.76
C LEU A 140 9.52 7.45 0.72
N PRO A 141 9.65 6.78 -0.44
CA PRO A 141 10.67 5.76 -0.61
C PRO A 141 12.05 6.42 -0.53
N ASP A 142 12.94 5.82 0.25
CA ASP A 142 14.32 6.28 0.45
C ASP A 142 15.32 5.24 -0.06
N ALA A 143 16.49 5.72 -0.50
CA ALA A 143 17.68 4.94 -0.80
C ALA A 143 17.47 3.65 -1.63
N PHE A 144 16.87 3.76 -2.82
CA PHE A 144 16.62 2.63 -3.72
C PHE A 144 17.30 2.78 -5.09
N GLY A 145 17.34 1.69 -5.87
CA GLY A 145 17.77 1.70 -7.28
C GLY A 145 19.28 1.78 -7.55
N GLY A 146 20.15 1.75 -6.54
CA GLY A 146 21.61 1.73 -6.73
C GLY A 146 22.24 0.34 -6.75
N ALA A 147 23.51 0.26 -7.15
CA ALA A 147 24.32 -0.97 -7.02
C ALA A 147 24.39 -1.40 -5.54
N ALA A 148 24.70 -2.68 -5.27
CA ALA A 148 24.80 -3.19 -3.90
C ALA A 148 25.76 -2.33 -3.05
N GLY A 149 25.20 -1.42 -2.24
CA GLY A 149 25.92 -0.46 -1.39
C GLY A 149 25.87 1.03 -1.81
N GLY A 150 25.30 1.38 -2.97
CA GLY A 150 25.16 2.77 -3.45
C GLY A 150 23.70 3.24 -3.51
N ILE A 151 23.46 4.55 -3.31
CA ILE A 151 22.14 5.18 -3.43
C ILE A 151 21.96 5.67 -4.87
N GLY A 152 21.09 5.01 -5.65
CA GLY A 152 20.85 5.39 -7.05
C GLY A 152 19.74 6.43 -7.22
N ILE A 153 18.76 6.46 -6.31
CA ILE A 153 17.56 7.29 -6.46
C ILE A 153 17.19 7.91 -5.12
N ARG A 154 16.91 9.22 -5.13
CA ARG A 154 16.37 9.98 -4.00
C ARG A 154 15.05 10.62 -4.41
N VAL A 155 14.08 10.66 -3.50
CA VAL A 155 12.79 11.32 -3.72
C VAL A 155 12.55 12.34 -2.61
N ALA A 156 12.15 13.54 -3.01
CA ALA A 156 11.89 14.66 -2.12
C ALA A 156 10.48 15.21 -2.36
N SER A 157 9.79 15.57 -1.27
CA SER A 157 8.48 16.24 -1.38
C SER A 157 8.66 17.73 -1.65
N ASN A 158 7.78 18.31 -2.47
CA ASN A 158 7.62 19.77 -2.50
C ASN A 158 7.14 20.27 -1.12
N HIS A 159 7.44 21.53 -0.82
CA HIS A 159 7.15 22.17 0.47
C HIS A 159 5.71 21.94 0.94
N ASP A 160 4.72 22.17 0.09
CA ASP A 160 3.30 22.11 0.46
C ASP A 160 2.79 20.69 0.71
N HIS A 161 3.58 19.69 0.30
CA HIS A 161 3.31 18.26 0.50
C HIS A 161 4.16 17.64 1.62
N LYS A 162 5.04 18.40 2.28
CA LYS A 162 5.77 17.93 3.46
C LYS A 162 4.83 17.86 4.67
N PHE A 163 5.09 16.90 5.56
CA PHE A 163 4.34 16.77 6.81
C PHE A 163 5.28 16.48 7.99
N ALA A 164 5.54 17.50 8.81
CA ALA A 164 6.44 17.41 9.97
C ALA A 164 5.67 17.20 11.30
N GLY A 165 4.57 16.45 11.28
CA GLY A 165 3.73 16.22 12.47
C GLY A 165 4.42 15.43 13.58
N GLU A 166 3.65 14.83 14.49
CA GLU A 166 4.17 14.19 15.71
C GLU A 166 5.17 13.05 15.45
N TYR A 167 5.02 12.34 14.32
CA TYR A 167 5.87 11.19 13.96
C TYR A 167 6.60 11.43 12.64
N PRO A 168 7.59 12.36 12.60
CA PRO A 168 8.36 12.60 11.39
C PRO A 168 9.28 11.41 11.11
N ILE A 169 9.58 11.20 9.83
CA ILE A 169 10.57 10.25 9.35
C ILE A 169 11.54 11.07 8.51
N SER A 170 12.81 11.01 8.88
CA SER A 170 13.88 11.70 8.16
C SER A 170 14.85 10.72 7.54
N ALA A 171 15.37 11.05 6.36
CA ALA A 171 16.42 10.31 5.72
C ALA A 171 17.68 10.35 6.60
N LYS A 172 18.28 9.18 6.85
CA LYS A 172 19.43 9.05 7.77
C LYS A 172 20.64 9.91 7.40
N ARG A 173 20.81 10.22 6.11
CA ARG A 173 22.03 10.84 5.57
C ARG A 173 22.04 12.36 5.69
N ASN A 174 20.91 13.01 5.43
CA ASN A 174 20.81 14.47 5.29
C ASN A 174 19.68 15.08 6.13
N ALA A 175 19.04 14.27 7.00
CA ALA A 175 17.87 14.67 7.79
C ALA A 175 16.73 15.25 6.93
N GLU A 176 16.65 14.86 5.66
CA GLU A 176 15.56 15.29 4.79
C GLU A 176 14.27 14.60 5.21
N LEU A 177 13.23 15.40 5.46
CA LEU A 177 11.93 14.89 5.84
C LEU A 177 11.32 14.03 4.71
N LEU A 178 11.12 12.76 4.99
CA LEU A 178 10.50 11.77 4.12
C LEU A 178 8.99 11.67 4.34
N THR A 179 8.47 12.17 5.46
CA THR A 179 7.03 12.17 5.71
C THR A 179 6.34 13.21 4.80
N ALA A 180 5.43 12.71 3.97
CA ALA A 180 4.69 13.47 2.99
C ALA A 180 3.18 13.30 3.17
N LYS A 181 2.41 14.18 2.54
CA LYS A 181 0.95 14.14 2.53
C LYS A 181 0.37 14.30 1.13
N LEU A 182 -0.68 13.56 0.84
CA LEU A 182 -1.54 13.83 -0.30
C LEU A 182 -2.46 15.01 0.04
N VAL A 183 -2.63 15.93 -0.89
CA VAL A 183 -3.57 17.05 -0.77
C VAL A 183 -4.54 16.94 -1.95
N GLU A 184 -5.84 16.79 -1.67
CA GLU A 184 -6.86 16.60 -2.71
C GLU A 184 -6.58 15.42 -3.66
N GLY A 185 -6.03 14.32 -3.12
CA GLY A 185 -5.61 13.17 -3.92
C GLY A 185 -4.41 13.44 -4.85
N LYS A 186 -3.64 14.50 -4.59
CA LYS A 186 -2.45 14.87 -5.38
C LYS A 186 -1.21 14.94 -4.51
N TRP A 187 -0.06 14.64 -5.10
CA TRP A 187 1.25 14.86 -4.50
C TRP A 187 2.22 15.35 -5.56
N ALA A 188 3.14 16.23 -5.18
CA ALA A 188 4.19 16.71 -6.05
C ALA A 188 5.54 16.76 -5.33
N GLY A 189 6.60 16.51 -6.08
CA GLY A 189 7.95 16.43 -5.56
C GLY A 189 9.00 16.38 -6.65
N ALA A 190 10.18 15.91 -6.29
CA ALA A 190 11.29 15.71 -7.20
C ALA A 190 11.96 14.35 -6.97
N ALA A 191 12.52 13.78 -8.03
CA ALA A 191 13.44 12.67 -7.95
C ALA A 191 14.82 13.12 -8.40
N TYR A 192 15.85 12.58 -7.75
CA TYR A 192 17.25 12.80 -8.08
C TYR A 192 17.88 11.43 -8.31
N ILE A 193 18.37 11.21 -9.52
CA ILE A 193 18.85 9.91 -9.98
C ILE A 193 20.34 10.02 -10.25
N ASP A 194 21.12 9.26 -9.50
CA ASP A 194 22.55 9.09 -9.72
C ASP A 194 22.75 8.10 -10.88
N LEU A 195 23.11 8.63 -12.05
CA LEU A 195 23.46 7.84 -13.22
C LEU A 195 24.96 7.97 -13.47
N PRO A 196 25.65 6.86 -13.78
CA PRO A 196 27.10 6.86 -13.90
C PRO A 196 27.63 7.72 -15.06
N TYR A 197 26.81 8.06 -16.08
CA TYR A 197 27.20 8.90 -17.22
C TYR A 197 26.01 9.65 -17.84
N ASP A 198 26.24 10.88 -18.32
CA ASP A 198 25.28 11.66 -19.10
C ASP A 198 24.92 10.91 -20.40
N GLY A 199 23.64 10.58 -20.58
CA GLY A 199 23.13 9.82 -21.73
C GLY A 199 22.75 8.36 -21.44
N ALA A 200 22.90 7.89 -20.20
CA ALA A 200 22.35 6.60 -19.78
C ALA A 200 20.81 6.60 -19.87
N ASP A 201 20.23 5.49 -20.36
CA ASP A 201 18.78 5.28 -20.41
C ASP A 201 18.19 5.31 -18.99
N ASP A 202 17.46 6.39 -18.71
CA ASP A 202 16.83 6.67 -17.42
C ASP A 202 15.46 5.97 -17.26
N ALA A 203 14.93 5.31 -18.31
CA ALA A 203 13.59 4.74 -18.31
C ALA A 203 13.40 3.69 -17.20
N ARG A 204 14.43 2.89 -16.92
CA ARG A 204 14.39 1.90 -15.83
C ARG A 204 14.37 2.58 -14.45
N ALA A 205 15.13 3.65 -14.28
CA ALA A 205 15.16 4.41 -13.03
C ALA A 205 13.82 5.12 -12.80
N ILE A 206 13.26 5.75 -13.85
CA ILE A 206 11.91 6.34 -13.85
C ILE A 206 10.86 5.28 -13.50
N GLY A 207 10.91 4.10 -14.12
CA GLY A 207 10.02 2.98 -13.80
C GLY A 207 10.13 2.54 -12.34
N SER A 208 11.34 2.57 -11.78
CA SER A 208 11.59 2.24 -10.37
C SER A 208 11.02 3.30 -9.44
N VAL A 209 11.13 4.59 -9.78
CA VAL A 209 10.49 5.70 -9.05
C VAL A 209 8.97 5.54 -9.04
N LYS A 210 8.36 5.32 -10.21
CA LYS A 210 6.90 5.11 -10.32
C LYS A 210 6.44 3.95 -9.44
N ALA A 211 7.13 2.81 -9.53
CA ALA A 211 6.79 1.62 -8.79
C ALA A 211 6.98 1.82 -7.27
N ALA A 212 8.03 2.50 -6.83
CA ALA A 212 8.29 2.79 -5.42
C ALA A 212 7.24 3.76 -4.83
N LEU A 213 6.92 4.84 -5.55
CA LEU A 213 5.88 5.78 -5.14
C LEU A 213 4.50 5.14 -5.12
N ALA A 214 4.16 4.31 -6.10
CA ALA A 214 2.90 3.58 -6.10
C ALA A 214 2.75 2.72 -4.85
N ARG A 215 3.81 1.99 -4.46
CA ARG A 215 3.80 1.16 -3.24
C ARG A 215 3.74 1.97 -1.95
N ALA A 216 4.25 3.20 -1.95
CA ALA A 216 4.16 4.10 -0.81
C ALA A 216 2.76 4.72 -0.64
N ILE A 217 2.10 5.04 -1.77
CA ILE A 217 0.83 5.78 -1.78
C ILE A 217 -0.40 4.87 -1.70
N VAL A 218 -0.40 3.75 -2.43
CA VAL A 218 -1.54 2.80 -2.47
C VAL A 218 -2.08 2.43 -1.09
N PRO A 219 -1.24 2.09 -0.08
CA PRO A 219 -1.71 1.76 1.26
C PRO A 219 -2.51 2.85 1.97
N VAL A 220 -2.24 4.12 1.67
CA VAL A 220 -2.81 5.26 2.41
C VAL A 220 -4.04 5.84 1.73
N ILE A 221 -4.38 5.36 0.54
CA ILE A 221 -5.59 5.74 -0.21
C ILE A 221 -6.64 4.64 -0.19
N ASP A 222 -6.40 3.52 0.52
CA ASP A 222 -7.36 2.44 0.65
C ASP A 222 -8.69 2.96 1.25
N PRO A 223 -9.84 2.73 0.59
CA PRO A 223 -11.12 3.26 1.05
C PRO A 223 -11.69 2.50 2.25
N TRP A 224 -11.11 1.36 2.61
CA TRP A 224 -11.53 0.49 3.69
C TRP A 224 -10.58 0.58 4.90
N VAL A 225 -9.39 -0.01 4.80
CA VAL A 225 -8.47 -0.14 5.92
C VAL A 225 -7.07 0.25 5.49
N ARG A 226 -6.56 1.29 6.12
CA ARG A 226 -5.20 1.78 5.90
C ARG A 226 -4.35 1.36 7.08
N CYS A 227 -3.18 0.81 6.79
CA CYS A 227 -2.24 0.39 7.81
C CYS A 227 -0.83 0.81 7.43
N SER A 228 -0.20 1.57 8.31
CA SER A 228 1.19 1.97 8.21
C SER A 228 1.93 1.48 9.45
N ILE A 229 3.01 0.72 9.22
CA ILE A 229 3.96 0.34 10.25
C ILE A 229 5.30 0.96 9.85
N PHE A 230 5.79 1.89 10.64
CA PHE A 230 6.96 2.71 10.28
C PHE A 230 7.78 3.06 11.51
N ARG A 231 8.98 3.59 11.31
CA ARG A 231 9.87 3.99 12.38
C ARG A 231 10.08 5.50 12.33
N PRO A 232 9.45 6.27 13.24
CA PRO A 232 9.69 7.70 13.37
C PRO A 232 11.12 8.01 13.81
N ASP A 233 11.51 9.28 13.65
CA ASP A 233 12.75 9.79 14.21
C ASP A 233 12.79 9.63 15.74
N GLY A 234 13.97 9.32 16.28
CA GLY A 234 14.17 9.11 17.72
C GLY A 234 13.71 7.75 18.25
N TYR A 235 12.98 6.94 17.47
CA TYR A 235 12.67 5.56 17.85
C TYR A 235 13.92 4.68 17.77
N SER A 236 14.05 3.74 18.71
CA SER A 236 15.08 2.71 18.61
C SER A 236 14.80 1.76 17.44
N ASP A 237 15.80 0.97 17.06
CA ASP A 237 15.71 0.03 15.96
C ASP A 237 14.75 -1.15 16.20
N ARG A 238 14.22 -1.28 17.42
CA ARG A 238 13.29 -2.34 17.85
C ARG A 238 11.85 -1.86 18.01
N VAL A 239 11.62 -0.55 17.93
CA VAL A 239 10.29 0.04 18.13
C VAL A 239 9.78 0.59 16.82
N TRP A 240 8.52 0.28 16.54
CA TRP A 240 7.79 0.73 15.36
C TRP A 240 6.50 1.41 15.80
N ARG A 241 6.11 2.44 15.07
CA ARG A 241 4.78 3.03 15.18
C ARG A 241 3.83 2.27 14.28
N VAL A 242 2.66 1.92 14.81
CA VAL A 242 1.56 1.32 14.05
C VAL A 242 0.41 2.31 14.03
N HIS A 243 -0.02 2.64 12.81
CA HIS A 243 -1.17 3.49 12.57
C HIS A 243 -2.15 2.75 11.66
N LEU A 244 -3.30 2.41 12.22
CA LEU A 244 -4.46 1.93 11.50
C LEU A 244 -5.47 3.06 11.38
N SER A 245 -6.09 3.20 10.21
CA SER A 245 -7.23 4.11 10.04
C SER A 245 -8.26 3.54 9.08
N LEU A 246 -9.51 3.91 9.30
CA LEU A 246 -10.61 3.53 8.41
C LEU A 246 -10.74 4.57 7.31
N GLY A 247 -10.77 4.11 6.06
CA GLY A 247 -11.09 4.95 4.91
C GLY A 247 -12.55 5.36 4.88
N SER A 248 -12.91 6.30 3.99
CA SER A 248 -14.26 6.86 3.90
C SER A 248 -15.37 5.80 3.78
N THR A 249 -15.12 4.74 3.00
CA THR A 249 -16.12 3.67 2.77
C THR A 249 -16.30 2.80 4.01
N ALA A 250 -15.22 2.44 4.70
CA ALA A 250 -15.33 1.70 5.96
C ALA A 250 -16.04 2.52 7.05
N ARG A 251 -15.74 3.82 7.15
CA ARG A 251 -16.41 4.71 8.12
C ARG A 251 -17.91 4.81 7.83
N ALA A 252 -18.28 4.97 6.57
CA ALA A 252 -19.69 4.98 6.16
C ALA A 252 -20.39 3.66 6.50
N ALA A 253 -19.74 2.51 6.23
CA ALA A 253 -20.29 1.20 6.54
C ALA A 253 -20.42 0.94 8.06
N LEU A 254 -19.51 1.48 8.88
CA LEU A 254 -19.54 1.34 10.33
C LEU A 254 -20.65 2.17 10.99
N GLY A 255 -21.13 3.23 10.32
CA GLY A 255 -22.31 3.99 10.75
C GLY A 255 -22.17 4.67 12.13
N GLY A 256 -20.96 5.03 12.53
CA GLY A 256 -20.67 5.64 13.85
C GLY A 256 -20.53 4.66 15.00
N SER A 257 -20.64 3.35 14.75
CA SER A 257 -20.37 2.33 15.76
C SER A 257 -18.89 2.32 16.17
N THR A 258 -18.59 1.87 17.39
CA THR A 258 -17.19 1.62 17.78
C THR A 258 -16.71 0.33 17.13
N LEU A 259 -15.62 0.40 16.36
CA LEU A 259 -14.96 -0.79 15.82
C LEU A 259 -13.97 -1.37 16.84
N VAL A 260 -14.12 -2.66 17.14
CA VAL A 260 -13.21 -3.44 17.99
C VAL A 260 -12.70 -4.63 17.17
N PHE A 261 -11.42 -4.94 17.29
CA PHE A 261 -10.78 -6.02 16.52
C PHE A 261 -9.74 -6.76 17.36
N ASP A 262 -9.47 -8.02 17.00
CA ASP A 262 -8.45 -8.83 17.67
C ASP A 262 -7.04 -8.39 17.24
N LEU A 263 -6.14 -8.17 18.20
CA LEU A 263 -4.73 -7.88 17.93
C LEU A 263 -3.98 -9.19 17.62
N PRO A 264 -3.17 -9.25 16.55
CA PRO A 264 -2.34 -10.41 16.29
C PRO A 264 -1.43 -10.72 17.50
N GLN A 265 -1.40 -11.97 17.95
CA GLN A 265 -0.48 -12.42 18.98
C GLN A 265 0.73 -13.10 18.36
N HIS A 266 1.91 -12.70 18.81
CA HIS A 266 3.17 -13.35 18.46
C HIS A 266 4.20 -13.16 19.57
N GLN A 267 5.04 -14.17 19.82
CA GLN A 267 6.05 -14.11 20.89
C GLN A 267 7.13 -13.05 20.63
N GLN A 268 7.33 -12.66 19.37
CA GLN A 268 8.34 -11.69 18.96
C GLN A 268 7.77 -10.29 18.73
N ARG A 269 6.44 -10.11 18.75
CA ARG A 269 5.76 -8.83 18.44
C ARG A 269 4.83 -8.42 19.57
N PHE A 270 5.20 -7.36 20.28
CA PHE A 270 4.41 -6.85 21.40
C PHE A 270 3.80 -5.51 21.05
N PHE A 271 2.47 -5.42 21.12
CA PHE A 271 1.76 -4.15 20.98
C PHE A 271 1.62 -3.44 22.31
N ARG A 272 1.94 -2.16 22.32
CA ARG A 272 1.61 -1.20 23.37
C ARG A 272 0.69 -0.14 22.76
N PRO A 273 -0.64 -0.38 22.77
CA PRO A 273 -1.60 0.60 22.30
C PRO A 273 -1.49 1.90 23.08
N ASP A 274 -1.78 3.01 22.42
CA ASP A 274 -1.88 4.30 23.10
C ASP A 274 -3.07 4.29 24.06
N THR A 275 -3.08 5.23 25.01
CA THR A 275 -4.16 5.37 25.99
C THR A 275 -5.53 5.46 25.29
N GLY A 276 -6.46 4.58 25.67
CA GLY A 276 -7.82 4.51 25.11
C GLY A 276 -8.00 3.55 23.93
N PHE A 277 -6.91 3.07 23.31
CA PHE A 277 -6.96 2.18 22.14
C PHE A 277 -6.97 0.68 22.48
N LEU A 278 -6.83 0.32 23.76
CA LEU A 278 -7.03 -1.05 24.26
C LEU A 278 -8.47 -1.20 24.76
N PHE A 279 -9.18 -2.25 24.32
CA PHE A 279 -10.55 -2.52 24.74
C PHE A 279 -10.62 -3.50 25.90
N ASP A 280 -10.23 -4.74 25.66
CA ASP A 280 -10.35 -5.85 26.62
C ASP A 280 -9.51 -7.06 26.17
N LEU A 281 -9.53 -8.15 26.93
CA LEU A 281 -9.10 -9.48 26.53
C LEU A 281 -10.28 -10.25 25.91
N ASN A 282 -10.08 -10.84 24.74
CA ASN A 282 -10.99 -11.82 24.17
C ASN A 282 -10.90 -13.12 24.99
N PRO A 283 -11.92 -13.51 25.77
CA PRO A 283 -11.82 -14.64 26.67
C PRO A 283 -11.83 -15.99 25.94
N GLU A 284 -12.36 -16.05 24.71
CA GLU A 284 -12.48 -17.30 23.94
C GLU A 284 -11.15 -17.75 23.34
N ILE A 285 -10.33 -16.79 22.90
CA ILE A 285 -9.05 -17.05 22.23
C ILE A 285 -7.85 -16.51 23.01
N GLY A 286 -8.06 -15.82 24.14
CA GLY A 286 -6.99 -15.27 24.97
C GLY A 286 -6.23 -14.08 24.34
N VAL A 287 -6.86 -13.37 23.40
CA VAL A 287 -6.22 -12.31 22.59
C VAL A 287 -6.69 -10.92 23.00
N HIS A 288 -5.78 -9.95 23.15
CA HIS A 288 -6.17 -8.55 23.40
C HIS A 288 -6.92 -7.94 22.22
N LYS A 289 -7.95 -7.15 22.51
CA LYS A 289 -8.74 -6.42 21.54
C LYS A 289 -8.33 -4.95 21.48
N GLY A 290 -8.12 -4.44 20.28
CA GLY A 290 -7.96 -3.02 20.01
C GLY A 290 -9.31 -2.35 19.77
N ARG A 291 -9.46 -1.09 20.17
CA ARG A 291 -10.62 -0.25 19.89
C ARG A 291 -10.23 0.95 19.04
N PHE A 292 -10.92 1.16 17.92
CA PHE A 292 -10.76 2.38 17.16
C PHE A 292 -11.37 3.58 17.89
N MET A 293 -10.64 4.69 17.91
CA MET A 293 -11.10 6.00 18.37
C MET A 293 -10.97 6.97 17.20
N ASP A 294 -12.03 7.74 16.93
CA ASP A 294 -12.07 8.70 15.81
C ASP A 294 -11.61 8.09 14.48
N SER A 295 -12.01 6.84 14.24
CA SER A 295 -11.66 6.06 13.04
C SER A 295 -10.18 5.72 12.88
N GLN A 296 -9.40 5.82 13.96
CA GLN A 296 -7.99 5.45 14.00
C GLN A 296 -7.72 4.42 15.10
N TRP A 297 -6.62 3.69 14.97
CA TRP A 297 -6.02 2.91 16.05
C TRP A 297 -4.51 3.09 16.03
N LEU A 298 -3.96 3.38 17.20
CA LEU A 298 -2.57 3.80 17.36
C LEU A 298 -1.88 2.95 18.43
N ALA A 299 -0.67 2.48 18.10
CA ALA A 299 0.15 1.71 19.03
C ALA A 299 1.63 1.83 18.71
N ASN A 300 2.47 1.59 19.71
CA ASN A 300 3.85 1.20 19.48
C ASN A 300 3.94 -0.33 19.43
N MET A 301 4.67 -0.86 18.46
CA MET A 301 5.01 -2.27 18.37
C MET A 301 6.50 -2.45 18.65
N GLN A 302 6.82 -3.39 19.54
CA GLN A 302 8.18 -3.69 19.96
C GLN A 302 8.57 -5.09 19.48
N SER A 303 9.75 -5.22 18.88
CA SER A 303 10.37 -6.53 18.70
C SER A 303 10.99 -6.99 20.02
N ASN A 304 11.08 -8.30 20.21
CA ASN A 304 11.76 -8.92 21.35
C ASN A 304 13.31 -8.80 21.31
N GLY A 305 13.86 -7.91 20.49
CA GLY A 305 15.30 -7.75 20.30
C GLY A 305 15.89 -8.55 19.13
N VAL A 306 15.09 -9.40 18.48
CA VAL A 306 15.48 -10.07 17.22
C VAL A 306 15.49 -9.06 16.08
N SER A 307 16.49 -9.15 15.19
CA SER A 307 16.61 -8.27 14.02
C SER A 307 15.46 -8.50 13.05
N GLU A 308 15.05 -7.48 12.29
CA GLU A 308 13.87 -7.61 11.42
C GLU A 308 14.01 -8.74 10.38
N ALA A 309 15.23 -9.01 9.91
CA ALA A 309 15.51 -10.09 8.96
C ALA A 309 15.35 -11.50 9.57
N GLU A 310 15.40 -11.61 10.89
CA GLU A 310 15.32 -12.87 11.63
C GLU A 310 13.97 -13.06 12.34
N ASN A 311 13.06 -12.06 12.25
CA ASN A 311 11.73 -12.20 12.83
C ASN A 311 10.88 -13.17 12.01
N GLU A 312 10.22 -14.09 12.70
CA GLU A 312 9.34 -15.10 12.08
C GLU A 312 8.11 -14.46 11.41
N VAL A 313 7.67 -13.30 11.92
CA VAL A 313 6.60 -12.49 11.34
C VAL A 313 7.17 -11.13 10.95
N PRO A 314 7.63 -10.96 9.70
CA PRO A 314 8.11 -9.67 9.19
C PRO A 314 7.04 -8.58 9.26
N ILE A 315 7.43 -7.31 9.29
CA ILE A 315 6.50 -6.16 9.33
C ILE A 315 5.40 -6.25 8.26
N GLY A 316 5.76 -6.66 7.04
CA GLY A 316 4.81 -6.79 5.94
C GLY A 316 3.70 -7.82 6.22
N GLU A 317 4.05 -8.93 6.87
CA GLU A 317 3.10 -9.97 7.26
C GLU A 317 2.25 -9.53 8.45
N LEU A 318 2.87 -8.91 9.47
CA LEU A 318 2.14 -8.34 10.60
C LEU A 318 1.10 -7.30 10.16
N ARG A 319 1.46 -6.45 9.20
CA ARG A 319 0.55 -5.50 8.56
C ARG A 319 -0.64 -6.22 7.91
N ALA A 320 -0.38 -7.30 7.16
CA ALA A 320 -1.43 -8.08 6.53
C ALA A 320 -2.38 -8.73 7.56
N MET A 321 -1.85 -9.25 8.67
CA MET A 321 -2.66 -9.78 9.77
C MET A 321 -3.55 -8.71 10.40
N LEU A 322 -3.01 -7.52 10.68
CA LEU A 322 -3.79 -6.40 11.22
C LEU A 322 -4.94 -6.00 10.26
N ILE A 323 -4.64 -5.82 8.98
CA ILE A 323 -5.65 -5.49 7.97
C ILE A 323 -6.72 -6.58 7.89
N ARG A 324 -6.33 -7.86 7.91
CA ARG A 324 -7.25 -9.00 7.90
C ARG A 324 -8.21 -8.95 9.10
N ASN A 325 -7.68 -8.78 10.31
CA ASN A 325 -8.48 -8.76 11.53
C ASN A 325 -9.47 -7.57 11.55
N VAL A 326 -9.04 -6.40 11.07
CA VAL A 326 -9.95 -5.24 10.93
C VAL A 326 -11.02 -5.50 9.88
N ASN A 327 -10.69 -6.10 8.73
CA ASN A 327 -11.69 -6.44 7.70
C ASN A 327 -12.71 -7.46 8.24
N ILE A 328 -12.26 -8.48 8.98
CA ILE A 328 -13.15 -9.46 9.64
C ILE A 328 -14.08 -8.74 10.62
N ALA A 329 -13.56 -7.83 11.44
CA ALA A 329 -14.37 -7.05 12.38
C ALA A 329 -15.40 -6.14 11.68
N LEU A 330 -15.11 -5.70 10.45
CA LEU A 330 -16.03 -4.97 9.57
C LEU A 330 -17.01 -5.89 8.81
N GLY A 331 -16.98 -7.21 9.05
CA GLY A 331 -17.84 -8.19 8.38
C GLY A 331 -17.43 -8.53 6.93
N ARG A 332 -16.21 -8.15 6.51
CA ARG A 332 -15.67 -8.47 5.18
C ARG A 332 -14.95 -9.81 5.23
N LYS A 333 -15.34 -10.72 4.33
CA LYS A 333 -14.74 -12.04 4.15
C LYS A 333 -13.93 -12.11 2.86
#